data_AF-A0AA39PXH7-F1
#
_entry.id   AF-A0AA39PXH7-F1
#
_cell.length_a   1.000
_cell.length_b   1.000
_cell.length_c   1.000
_cell.angle_alpha   90.00
_cell.angle_beta   90.00
_cell.angle_gamma   90.00
#
_symmetry.space_group_name_H-M   'P 1'
#
loop_
_entity.id
_entity.type
_entity.pdbx_description
1 polymer ?
#
loop_
_entity_poly.entity_id
_entity_poly.type
_entity_poly.pdbx_seq_one_letter_code
_entity_poly.pdbx_strand_id
1 'polypeptide(L)'
;MFESNVSLQAAGLIALADLLPVTVRTALSGTASYSDALVLAPSMHQQQTVSEINRGEFPITGAMTTGYIFRIENPATVYYLQSIGVTGHLVTAHVFSPARKSLLRSFFVPSTLLYAIYWWALGVLGGFVVSRLVNVIIIKRRDERGWKGQKEPGVEGDLFILLCHDRWVRLRGSVDDLKAVTSGQWLRDLTPMESFTVTCATMLVYVSAVLAFNASPVGSFLIGFLLLSTAVLLTLCNSLTGCLQMCDRVIRRVGAPKNYERRLVLAQELIAEIGPGRLGYRYGIGAS
;
A
#
# COMPACT_ATOMS: atom_id res chain seq x y z
N MET A 1 -9.16 -9.34 -44.87
CA MET A 1 -8.39 -8.09 -44.65
C MET A 1 -9.02 -7.29 -43.51
N PHE A 2 -9.13 -7.87 -42.30
CA PHE A 2 -9.81 -7.26 -41.15
C PHE A 2 -9.05 -7.40 -39.81
N GLU A 3 -7.84 -7.97 -39.79
CA GLU A 3 -7.22 -8.39 -38.52
C GLU A 3 -6.18 -7.42 -37.91
N SER A 4 -5.72 -6.40 -38.63
CA SER A 4 -4.66 -5.51 -38.12
C SER A 4 -5.15 -4.27 -37.36
N ASN A 5 -6.44 -3.91 -37.45
CA ASN A 5 -6.97 -2.72 -36.76
C ASN A 5 -7.48 -3.00 -35.34
N VAL A 6 -7.87 -4.24 -35.05
CA VAL A 6 -8.48 -4.59 -33.76
C VAL A 6 -7.45 -4.65 -32.63
N SER A 7 -6.22 -5.09 -32.90
CA SER A 7 -5.15 -5.22 -31.89
C SER A 7 -4.57 -3.86 -31.44
N LEU A 8 -4.62 -2.84 -32.31
CA LEU A 8 -4.05 -1.51 -32.07
C LEU A 8 -4.98 -0.54 -31.35
N GLN A 9 -6.28 -0.83 -31.27
CA GLN A 9 -7.25 0.00 -30.55
C GLN A 9 -7.33 -0.30 -29.03
N ALA A 10 -6.76 -1.40 -28.54
CA ALA A 10 -6.94 -1.83 -27.14
C ALA A 10 -6.21 -0.96 -26.07
N ALA A 11 -5.42 0.04 -26.45
CA ALA A 11 -4.62 0.83 -25.49
C ALA A 11 -5.47 1.63 -24.49
N GLY A 12 -6.63 2.15 -24.93
CA GLY A 12 -7.57 2.83 -24.04
C GLY A 12 -8.13 1.91 -22.95
N LEU A 13 -8.40 0.65 -23.29
CA LEU A 13 -8.86 -0.37 -22.35
C LEU A 13 -7.77 -0.75 -21.35
N ILE A 14 -6.51 -0.82 -21.78
CA ILE A 14 -5.36 -1.08 -20.89
C ILE A 14 -5.26 -0.01 -19.80
N ALA A 15 -5.54 1.26 -20.11
CA ALA A 15 -5.53 2.33 -19.09
C ALA A 15 -6.58 2.15 -17.99
N LEU A 16 -7.69 1.49 -18.33
CA LEU A 16 -8.80 1.20 -17.42
C LEU A 16 -8.65 -0.15 -16.70
N ALA A 17 -7.60 -0.92 -16.99
CA ALA A 17 -7.37 -2.19 -16.30
C ALA A 17 -7.13 -1.95 -14.80
N ASP A 18 -7.86 -2.68 -13.97
CA ASP A 18 -7.80 -2.63 -12.50
C ASP A 18 -6.54 -3.34 -11.97
N LEU A 19 -5.40 -2.66 -12.10
CA LEU A 19 -4.13 -3.09 -11.54
C LEU A 19 -3.83 -2.34 -10.25
N LEU A 20 -3.58 -3.04 -9.15
CA LEU A 20 -3.24 -2.42 -7.85
C LEU A 20 -1.81 -1.83 -7.66
N PRO A 21 -0.82 -1.86 -8.58
CA PRO A 21 0.56 -1.44 -8.26
C PRO A 21 0.71 -0.02 -7.73
N VAL A 22 -0.09 0.93 -8.22
CA VAL A 22 -0.05 2.32 -7.76
C VAL A 22 -0.57 2.45 -6.33
N THR A 23 -1.70 1.79 -6.05
CA THR A 23 -2.34 1.73 -4.74
C THR A 23 -1.38 1.08 -3.73
N VAL A 24 -0.77 -0.05 -4.10
CA VAL A 24 0.23 -0.74 -3.27
C VAL A 24 1.45 0.13 -2.99
N ARG A 25 1.97 0.84 -3.98
CA ARG A 25 3.14 1.72 -3.75
C ARG A 25 2.82 2.85 -2.80
N THR A 26 1.63 3.43 -2.94
CA THR A 26 1.16 4.49 -2.04
C THR A 26 1.05 3.96 -0.61
N ALA A 27 0.51 2.75 -0.43
CA ALA A 27 0.41 2.08 0.87
C ALA A 27 1.78 1.77 1.48
N LEU A 28 2.71 1.21 0.72
CA LEU A 28 4.06 0.88 1.20
C LEU A 28 4.91 2.11 1.53
N SER A 29 4.65 3.24 0.88
CA SER A 29 5.39 4.50 1.11
C SER A 29 4.73 5.38 2.17
N GLY A 30 3.47 5.09 2.54
CA GLY A 30 2.65 5.89 3.46
C GLY A 30 2.24 7.26 2.92
N THR A 31 2.80 7.70 1.79
CA THR A 31 2.48 8.97 1.14
C THR A 31 2.86 8.88 -0.34
N ALA A 32 2.35 9.78 -1.17
CA ALA A 32 2.75 9.90 -2.57
C ALA A 32 3.82 10.99 -2.75
N SER A 33 4.80 10.78 -3.63
CA SER A 33 5.69 11.85 -4.08
C SER A 33 5.05 12.67 -5.20
N TYR A 34 5.38 13.96 -5.32
CA TYR A 34 4.91 14.75 -6.48
C TYR A 34 5.44 14.19 -7.80
N SER A 35 6.63 13.55 -7.77
CA SER A 35 7.19 12.86 -8.93
C SER A 35 6.37 11.64 -9.37
N ASP A 36 5.56 11.06 -8.48
CA ASP A 36 4.72 9.90 -8.80
C ASP A 36 3.58 10.28 -9.75
N ALA A 37 3.31 11.57 -9.92
CA ALA A 37 2.33 12.04 -10.88
C ALA A 37 2.73 11.79 -12.34
N LEU A 38 4.03 11.67 -12.60
CA LEU A 38 4.58 11.33 -13.92
C LEU A 38 4.64 9.81 -14.17
N VAL A 39 4.46 9.00 -13.13
CA VAL A 39 4.41 7.54 -13.26
C VAL A 39 2.99 7.16 -13.64
N LEU A 40 2.79 6.93 -14.94
CA LEU A 40 1.51 6.50 -15.51
C LEU A 40 1.43 4.98 -15.51
N ALA A 41 0.40 4.43 -14.89
CA ALA A 41 0.09 3.00 -14.91
C ALA A 41 -1.42 2.83 -15.11
N PRO A 42 -1.91 1.63 -15.45
CA PRO A 42 -3.33 1.33 -15.39
C PRO A 42 -3.93 1.60 -14.00
N SER A 43 -5.25 1.72 -13.92
CA SER A 43 -6.06 1.92 -12.69
C SER A 43 -5.91 3.26 -11.96
N MET A 44 -5.42 4.31 -12.62
CA MET A 44 -5.26 5.64 -11.97
C MET A 44 -6.56 6.17 -11.35
N HIS A 45 -7.71 5.72 -11.85
CA HIS A 45 -9.04 6.03 -11.33
C HIS A 45 -9.35 5.41 -9.95
N GLN A 46 -8.64 4.34 -9.53
CA GLN A 46 -8.84 3.64 -8.25
C GLN A 46 -7.86 4.07 -7.15
N GLN A 47 -7.01 5.08 -7.38
CA GLN A 47 -5.96 5.44 -6.44
C GLN A 47 -6.50 5.87 -5.06
N GLN A 48 -7.71 6.43 -5.00
CA GLN A 48 -8.32 6.86 -3.73
C GLN A 48 -8.87 5.69 -2.88
N THR A 49 -9.05 4.51 -3.46
CA THR A 49 -9.47 3.26 -2.77
C THR A 49 -8.33 2.66 -1.94
N VAL A 50 -7.20 3.34 -1.83
CA VAL A 50 -6.03 2.90 -1.04
C VAL A 50 -6.34 2.70 0.46
N SER A 51 -7.38 3.36 0.99
CA SER A 51 -7.85 3.14 2.35
C SER A 51 -8.49 1.76 2.56
N GLU A 52 -8.93 1.09 1.49
CA GLU A 52 -9.58 -0.23 1.53
C GLU A 52 -8.60 -1.38 1.20
N ILE A 53 -7.30 -1.08 1.12
CA ILE A 53 -6.27 -2.05 0.73
C ILE A 53 -6.16 -3.25 1.68
N ASN A 54 -6.64 -3.10 2.92
CA ASN A 54 -6.71 -4.17 3.93
C ASN A 54 -7.82 -5.21 3.66
N ARG A 55 -8.63 -5.03 2.61
CA ARG A 55 -9.76 -5.90 2.26
C ARG A 55 -10.78 -6.05 3.39
N GLY A 56 -10.93 -5.00 4.21
CA GLY A 56 -11.84 -4.98 5.35
C GLY A 56 -11.36 -5.74 6.60
N GLU A 57 -10.11 -6.25 6.61
CA GLU A 57 -9.56 -6.92 7.79
C GLU A 57 -9.06 -5.89 8.82
N PHE A 58 -9.44 -6.09 10.08
CA PHE A 58 -8.96 -5.33 11.24
C PHE A 58 -8.47 -6.32 12.31
N PRO A 59 -7.21 -6.77 12.23
CA PRO A 59 -6.72 -7.88 13.01
C PRO A 59 -6.70 -7.56 14.49
N ILE A 60 -7.05 -8.58 15.29
CA ILE A 60 -6.96 -8.50 16.74
C ILE A 60 -5.49 -8.59 17.12
N THR A 61 -5.07 -7.63 17.92
CA THR A 61 -3.72 -7.52 18.44
C THR A 61 -3.79 -7.50 19.95
N GLY A 62 -2.84 -8.15 20.60
CA GLY A 62 -2.60 -7.83 21.99
C GLY A 62 -1.15 -7.50 22.27
N ALA A 63 -0.99 -6.56 23.20
CA ALA A 63 0.28 -6.19 23.76
C ALA A 63 0.76 -7.29 24.72
N MET A 64 1.85 -7.94 24.36
CA MET A 64 2.47 -9.00 25.14
C MET A 64 3.02 -8.48 26.48
N THR A 65 3.33 -7.19 26.57
CA THR A 65 3.86 -6.55 27.79
C THR A 65 2.78 -6.21 28.82
N THR A 66 1.61 -5.74 28.36
CA THR A 66 0.53 -5.23 29.23
C THR A 66 -0.72 -6.11 29.24
N GLY A 67 -0.86 -7.03 28.29
CA GLY A 67 -2.05 -7.84 28.06
C GLY A 67 -3.25 -7.06 27.52
N TYR A 68 -3.04 -5.83 27.04
CA TYR A 68 -4.09 -5.00 26.43
C TYR A 68 -4.42 -5.50 25.02
N ILE A 69 -5.71 -5.64 24.70
CA ILE A 69 -6.20 -6.14 23.41
C ILE A 69 -6.87 -5.00 22.67
N PHE A 70 -6.50 -4.81 21.41
CA PHE A 70 -7.04 -3.80 20.51
C PHE A 70 -6.98 -4.26 19.06
N ARG A 71 -7.55 -3.48 18.14
CA ARG A 71 -7.49 -3.75 16.69
C ARG A 71 -6.51 -2.80 16.02
N ILE A 72 -5.82 -3.29 15.00
CA ILE A 72 -5.02 -2.41 14.14
C ILE A 72 -5.98 -1.72 13.19
N GLU A 73 -6.08 -0.40 13.31
CA GLU A 73 -7.00 0.42 12.52
C GLU A 73 -6.38 0.91 11.21
N ASN A 74 -5.05 0.93 11.14
CA ASN A 74 -4.32 1.44 10.01
C ASN A 74 -4.31 0.45 8.83
N PRO A 75 -4.99 0.74 7.69
CA PRO A 75 -5.13 -0.20 6.59
C PRO A 75 -3.81 -0.55 5.89
N ALA A 76 -2.88 0.40 5.77
CA ALA A 76 -1.58 0.16 5.14
C ALA A 76 -0.72 -0.80 5.97
N THR A 77 -0.76 -0.65 7.30
CA THR A 77 -0.10 -1.56 8.22
C THR A 77 -0.70 -2.96 8.13
N VAL A 78 -2.03 -3.09 8.12
CA VAL A 78 -2.68 -4.40 7.95
C VAL A 78 -2.27 -5.06 6.63
N TYR A 79 -2.30 -4.32 5.52
CA TYR A 79 -1.88 -4.85 4.22
C TYR A 79 -0.43 -5.34 4.21
N TYR A 80 0.49 -4.60 4.83
CA TYR A 80 1.87 -5.03 4.95
C TYR A 80 2.03 -6.28 5.84
N LEU A 81 1.29 -6.38 6.94
CA LEU A 81 1.33 -7.56 7.81
C LEU A 81 0.75 -8.79 7.09
N GLN A 82 -0.31 -8.62 6.29
CA GLN A 82 -0.85 -9.66 5.41
C GLN A 82 0.17 -10.14 4.37
N SER A 83 0.98 -9.23 3.80
CA SER A 83 1.95 -9.56 2.75
C SER A 83 3.17 -10.30 3.27
N ILE A 84 3.62 -10.02 4.50
CA ILE A 84 4.74 -10.74 5.13
C ILE A 84 4.31 -12.01 5.86
N GLY A 85 3.02 -12.12 6.21
CA GLY A 85 2.46 -13.25 6.96
C GLY A 85 2.46 -14.55 6.16
N VAL A 86 2.90 -15.63 6.79
CA VAL A 86 2.89 -16.98 6.22
C VAL A 86 2.03 -17.87 7.11
N THR A 87 1.13 -18.65 6.50
CA THR A 87 0.19 -19.52 7.24
C THR A 87 0.95 -20.54 8.09
N GLY A 88 0.55 -20.70 9.35
CA GLY A 88 1.19 -21.59 10.31
C GLY A 88 2.58 -21.14 10.78
N HIS A 89 3.03 -19.94 10.41
CA HIS A 89 4.33 -19.41 10.83
C HIS A 89 4.17 -18.15 11.67
N LEU A 90 5.07 -18.00 12.65
CA LEU A 90 5.29 -16.74 13.35
C LEU A 90 6.32 -15.90 12.59
N VAL A 91 5.91 -14.74 12.12
CA VAL A 91 6.78 -13.76 11.47
C VAL A 91 7.08 -12.64 12.45
N THR A 92 8.35 -12.35 12.70
CA THR A 92 8.75 -11.21 13.53
C THR A 92 9.03 -10.00 12.65
N ALA A 93 8.47 -8.85 13.01
CA ALA A 93 8.72 -7.57 12.39
C ALA A 93 9.11 -6.54 13.46
N HIS A 94 9.95 -5.59 13.09
CA HIS A 94 10.35 -4.49 13.95
C HIS A 94 9.98 -3.15 13.33
N VAL A 95 9.52 -2.23 14.17
CA VAL A 95 9.31 -0.83 13.84
C VAL A 95 10.58 -0.07 14.23
N PHE A 96 11.20 0.56 13.25
CA PHE A 96 12.37 1.40 13.44
C PHE A 96 11.98 2.87 13.34
N SER A 97 12.50 3.66 14.26
CA SER A 97 12.60 5.10 14.09
C SER A 97 13.48 5.42 12.86
N PRO A 98 13.20 6.51 12.14
CA PRO A 98 13.74 6.70 10.79
C PRO A 98 15.27 6.85 10.81
N ALA A 99 15.97 5.92 10.15
CA ALA A 99 17.32 6.15 9.67
C ALA A 99 17.25 6.45 8.18
N ARG A 100 17.21 7.75 7.83
CA ARG A 100 17.28 8.36 6.49
C ARG A 100 16.21 7.84 5.50
N LYS A 101 15.45 8.76 4.89
CA LYS A 101 14.56 8.43 3.77
C LYS A 101 15.38 7.67 2.73
N SER A 102 15.20 6.35 2.62
CA SER A 102 15.63 5.64 1.44
C SER A 102 14.88 6.32 0.33
N LEU A 103 15.60 7.08 -0.47
CA LEU A 103 15.12 7.66 -1.69
C LEU A 103 14.81 6.45 -2.56
N LEU A 104 13.62 5.87 -2.38
CA LEU A 104 13.05 4.85 -3.25
C LEU A 104 13.08 5.54 -4.60
N ARG A 105 14.13 5.21 -5.35
CA ARG A 105 14.49 5.84 -6.61
C ARG A 105 13.19 5.90 -7.38
N SER A 106 12.66 7.11 -7.57
CA SER A 106 11.58 7.29 -8.50
C SER A 106 12.17 6.79 -9.80
N PHE A 107 11.69 5.64 -10.27
CA PHE A 107 12.08 5.15 -11.56
C PHE A 107 11.44 6.12 -12.54
N PHE A 108 12.21 7.17 -12.86
CA PHE A 108 12.10 7.82 -14.14
C PHE A 108 12.40 6.71 -15.14
N VAL A 109 11.38 6.01 -15.60
CA VAL A 109 11.47 5.43 -16.94
C VAL A 109 11.57 6.67 -17.82
N PRO A 110 12.69 6.90 -18.51
CA PRO A 110 12.81 8.05 -19.39
C PRO A 110 11.88 7.81 -20.58
N SER A 111 10.61 8.17 -20.43
CA SER A 111 9.67 8.35 -21.55
C SER A 111 9.63 9.80 -22.03
N THR A 112 10.52 10.65 -21.51
CA THR A 112 10.86 11.88 -22.22
C THR A 112 11.65 11.51 -23.47
N LEU A 113 11.09 11.83 -24.64
CA LEU A 113 11.74 11.87 -25.97
C LEU A 113 11.71 10.62 -26.87
N LEU A 114 10.58 9.95 -27.02
CA LEU A 114 10.28 9.34 -28.32
C LEU A 114 8.93 9.86 -28.85
N TYR A 115 8.96 11.13 -29.24
CA TYR A 115 8.32 11.65 -30.45
C TYR A 115 7.03 10.93 -30.89
N ALA A 116 5.95 11.05 -30.12
CA ALA A 116 4.62 10.68 -30.61
C ALA A 116 4.02 11.90 -31.33
N ILE A 117 4.19 11.87 -32.64
CA ILE A 117 3.99 12.87 -33.71
C ILE A 117 2.55 13.43 -33.85
N TYR A 118 1.68 13.36 -32.83
CA TYR A 118 0.25 13.68 -33.00
C TYR A 118 -0.40 14.35 -31.78
N TRP A 119 -1.09 15.48 -32.04
CA TRP A 119 -1.83 16.30 -31.05
C TRP A 119 -2.76 15.48 -30.13
N TRP A 120 -3.36 14.39 -30.64
CA TRP A 120 -4.23 13.51 -29.86
C TRP A 120 -3.49 12.71 -28.77
N ALA A 121 -2.33 12.14 -29.08
CA ALA A 121 -1.57 11.35 -28.11
C ALA A 121 -1.04 12.22 -26.95
N LEU A 122 -0.65 13.46 -27.27
CA LEU A 122 -0.24 14.46 -26.27
C LEU A 122 -1.41 14.81 -25.33
N GLY A 123 -2.61 15.03 -25.88
CA GLY A 123 -3.81 15.32 -25.10
C GLY A 123 -4.17 14.20 -24.13
N VAL A 124 -4.11 12.95 -24.58
CA VAL A 124 -4.39 11.75 -23.76
C VAL A 124 -3.39 11.62 -22.61
N LEU A 125 -2.09 11.71 -22.90
CA LEU A 125 -1.04 11.65 -21.87
C LEU A 125 -1.16 12.81 -20.89
N GLY A 126 -1.44 14.03 -21.38
CA GLY A 126 -1.70 15.20 -20.55
C GLY A 126 -2.87 14.98 -19.59
N GLY A 127 -3.98 14.42 -20.08
CA GLY A 127 -5.15 14.09 -19.26
C GLY A 127 -4.81 13.08 -18.13
N PHE A 128 -4.03 12.05 -18.43
CA PHE A 128 -3.56 11.10 -17.42
C PHE A 128 -2.64 11.75 -16.38
N VAL A 129 -1.68 12.58 -16.80
CA VAL A 129 -0.77 13.30 -15.89
C VAL A 129 -1.55 14.26 -14.99
N VAL A 130 -2.50 15.02 -15.54
CA VAL A 130 -3.35 15.93 -14.76
C VAL A 130 -4.18 15.16 -13.73
N SER A 131 -4.82 14.07 -14.12
CA SER A 131 -5.57 13.22 -13.19
C SER A 131 -4.68 12.68 -12.07
N ARG A 132 -3.46 12.24 -12.39
CA ARG A 132 -2.47 11.79 -11.40
C ARG A 132 -2.01 12.89 -10.47
N LEU A 133 -1.73 14.09 -10.98
CA LEU A 133 -1.37 15.25 -10.17
C LEU A 133 -2.46 15.57 -9.15
N VAL A 134 -3.72 15.60 -9.59
CA VAL A 134 -4.87 15.83 -8.71
C VAL A 134 -4.94 14.78 -7.60
N ASN A 135 -4.86 13.49 -7.96
CA ASN A 135 -4.92 12.41 -6.97
C ASN A 135 -3.75 12.45 -5.96
N VAL A 136 -2.53 12.75 -6.43
CA VAL A 136 -1.35 12.90 -5.56
C VAL A 136 -1.50 14.08 -4.60
N ILE A 137 -1.99 15.22 -5.09
CA ILE A 137 -2.26 16.40 -4.26
C ILE A 137 -3.28 16.07 -3.17
N ILE A 138 -4.38 15.39 -3.53
CA ILE A 138 -5.43 15.01 -2.56
C ILE A 138 -4.91 14.02 -1.53
N ILE A 139 -4.15 13.00 -1.93
CA ILE A 139 -3.54 12.05 -0.98
C ILE A 139 -2.60 12.77 -0.01
N LYS A 140 -1.77 13.70 -0.50
CA LYS A 140 -0.90 14.50 0.38
C LYS A 140 -1.67 15.38 1.36
N ARG A 141 -2.81 15.94 0.94
CA ARG A 141 -3.69 16.71 1.82
C ARG A 141 -4.41 15.84 2.85
N ARG A 142 -4.62 14.55 2.54
CA ARG A 142 -5.27 13.57 3.42
C ARG A 142 -4.29 12.88 4.38
N ASP A 143 -2.98 12.95 4.12
CA ASP A 143 -1.90 12.45 4.98
C ASP A 143 -1.69 13.38 6.19
N GLU A 144 -2.76 13.58 6.97
CA GLU A 144 -2.71 14.28 8.24
C GLU A 144 -2.39 13.29 9.35
N ARG A 145 -1.41 13.64 10.21
CA ARG A 145 -1.08 12.85 11.39
C ARG A 145 -2.18 13.04 12.42
N GLY A 146 -3.21 12.20 12.34
CA GLY A 146 -4.29 12.16 13.30
C GLY A 146 -3.81 11.83 14.71
N TRP A 147 -4.75 11.76 15.65
CA TRP A 147 -4.46 11.41 17.05
C TRP A 147 -3.88 9.99 17.19
N LYS A 148 -2.82 9.83 17.99
CA LYS A 148 -2.09 8.55 18.20
C LYS A 148 -1.97 8.14 19.67
N GLY A 149 -2.83 8.67 20.53
CA GLY A 149 -2.78 8.41 21.97
C GLY A 149 -1.76 9.25 22.74
N GLN A 150 -1.65 8.96 24.05
CA GLN A 150 -0.67 9.58 24.94
C GLN A 150 0.74 9.05 24.63
N LYS A 151 1.72 9.96 24.62
CA LYS A 151 3.14 9.63 24.45
C LYS A 151 3.67 8.88 25.67
N GLU A 152 4.39 7.79 25.43
CA GLU A 152 5.01 6.93 26.42
C GLU A 152 6.49 6.70 26.04
N PRO A 153 7.35 7.72 26.22
CA PRO A 153 8.72 7.68 25.74
C PRO A 153 9.56 6.64 26.50
N GLY A 154 10.39 5.89 25.76
CA GLY A 154 11.36 4.94 26.34
C GLY A 154 10.79 3.58 26.74
N VAL A 155 9.50 3.32 26.47
CA VAL A 155 8.88 2.01 26.72
C VAL A 155 8.96 1.16 25.45
N GLU A 156 9.52 -0.04 25.56
CA GLU A 156 9.50 -1.03 24.49
C GLU A 156 8.17 -1.81 24.51
N GLY A 157 7.57 -1.95 23.34
CA GLY A 157 6.34 -2.69 23.11
C GLY A 157 6.60 -3.95 22.29
N ASP A 158 5.76 -4.95 22.54
CA ASP A 158 5.74 -6.21 21.81
C ASP A 158 4.27 -6.56 21.57
N LEU A 159 3.87 -6.59 20.30
CA LEU A 159 2.50 -6.82 19.86
C LEU A 159 2.42 -8.18 19.17
N PHE A 160 1.48 -9.00 19.61
CA PHE A 160 1.12 -10.24 18.93
C PHE A 160 -0.18 -10.03 18.15
N ILE A 161 -0.09 -10.25 16.84
CA ILE A 161 -1.12 -9.91 15.87
C ILE A 161 -1.60 -11.20 15.20
N LEU A 162 -2.90 -11.40 15.26
CA LEU A 162 -3.60 -12.51 14.62
C LEU A 162 -4.27 -12.01 13.34
N LEU A 163 -3.77 -12.47 12.21
CA LEU A 163 -4.34 -12.21 10.89
C LEU A 163 -5.21 -13.40 10.45
N CYS A 164 -6.08 -13.16 9.47
CA CYS A 164 -6.82 -14.20 8.76
C CYS A 164 -5.88 -15.27 8.16
N HIS A 165 -6.41 -16.49 7.97
CA HIS A 165 -5.69 -17.65 7.43
C HIS A 165 -4.51 -18.15 8.29
N ASP A 166 -4.65 -18.07 9.62
CA ASP A 166 -3.66 -18.53 10.61
C ASP A 166 -2.25 -17.98 10.35
N ARG A 167 -2.17 -16.70 10.02
CA ARG A 167 -0.91 -15.97 9.89
C ARG A 167 -0.65 -15.22 11.19
N TRP A 168 0.51 -15.45 11.80
CA TRP A 168 0.86 -14.85 13.08
C TRP A 168 2.01 -13.89 12.91
N VAL A 169 1.85 -12.66 13.38
CA VAL A 169 2.89 -11.64 13.30
C VAL A 169 3.19 -11.09 14.68
N ARG A 170 4.48 -11.01 15.01
CA ARG A 170 4.99 -10.35 16.21
C ARG A 170 5.64 -9.03 15.81
N LEU A 171 5.07 -7.91 16.24
CA LEU A 171 5.55 -6.59 15.91
C LEU A 171 6.18 -5.94 17.15
N ARG A 172 7.47 -5.62 17.08
CA ARG A 172 8.26 -5.07 18.20
C ARG A 172 8.80 -3.68 17.89
N GLY A 173 9.06 -2.90 18.93
CA GLY A 173 9.67 -1.57 18.86
C GLY A 173 9.16 -0.67 19.99
N SER A 174 9.51 0.61 19.96
CA SER A 174 9.02 1.54 20.98
C SER A 174 7.49 1.66 20.92
N VAL A 175 6.84 1.81 22.08
CA VAL A 175 5.37 1.91 22.18
C VAL A 175 4.84 3.09 21.37
N ASP A 176 5.55 4.22 21.34
CA ASP A 176 5.18 5.39 20.54
C ASP A 176 5.25 5.11 19.03
N ASP A 177 6.26 4.36 18.58
CA ASP A 177 6.41 3.99 17.17
C ASP A 177 5.36 2.97 16.75
N LEU A 178 5.06 2.01 17.63
CA LEU A 178 3.98 1.04 17.44
C LEU A 178 2.64 1.73 17.35
N LYS A 179 2.30 2.61 18.31
CA LYS A 179 1.08 3.44 18.26
C LYS A 179 1.00 4.24 16.97
N ALA A 180 2.09 4.88 16.53
CA ALA A 180 2.10 5.67 15.30
C ALA A 180 1.66 4.85 14.07
N VAL A 181 2.16 3.62 13.96
CA VAL A 181 1.87 2.75 12.81
C VAL A 181 0.59 1.91 12.96
N THR A 182 0.11 1.61 14.16
CA THR A 182 -1.07 0.76 14.34
C THR A 182 -2.37 1.52 14.60
N SER A 183 -2.30 2.71 15.20
CA SER A 183 -3.48 3.46 15.63
C SER A 183 -4.01 4.42 14.57
N GLY A 184 -5.32 4.61 14.53
CA GLY A 184 -5.99 5.57 13.66
C GLY A 184 -5.97 5.22 12.19
N GLN A 185 -6.82 5.92 11.43
CA GLN A 185 -6.81 5.86 9.99
C GLN A 185 -5.50 6.42 9.42
N TRP A 186 -5.05 5.83 8.32
CA TRP A 186 -3.89 6.32 7.58
C TRP A 186 -4.18 7.64 6.86
N LEU A 187 -5.25 7.68 6.08
CA LEU A 187 -5.68 8.86 5.34
C LEU A 187 -7.02 9.33 5.90
N ARG A 188 -7.16 10.64 6.12
CA ARG A 188 -8.44 11.27 6.47
C ARG A 188 -9.48 10.98 5.39
N ASP A 189 -10.76 10.90 5.75
CA ASP A 189 -11.86 10.78 4.78
C ASP A 189 -11.90 11.97 3.81
N LEU A 190 -12.37 11.74 2.57
CA LEU A 190 -12.47 12.82 1.59
C LEU A 190 -13.55 13.81 2.01
N THR A 191 -13.23 15.10 1.91
CA THR A 191 -14.29 16.13 1.96
C THR A 191 -15.16 16.06 0.70
N PRO A 192 -16.39 16.60 0.72
CA PRO A 192 -17.24 16.62 -0.47
C PRO A 192 -16.59 17.28 -1.69
N MET A 193 -15.81 18.35 -1.48
CA MET A 193 -15.10 19.05 -2.55
C MET A 193 -13.91 18.25 -3.10
N GLU A 194 -13.17 17.58 -2.21
CA GLU A 194 -12.10 16.66 -2.64
C GLU A 194 -12.68 15.47 -3.42
N SER A 195 -13.80 14.90 -2.96
CA SER A 195 -14.50 13.82 -3.66
C SER A 195 -14.98 14.21 -5.05
N PHE A 196 -15.57 15.40 -5.19
CA PHE A 196 -15.93 15.95 -6.49
C PHE A 196 -14.71 16.11 -7.41
N THR A 197 -13.60 16.64 -6.87
CA THR A 197 -12.36 16.84 -7.63
C THR A 197 -11.75 15.51 -8.10
N VAL A 198 -11.75 14.49 -7.24
CA VAL A 198 -11.35 13.12 -7.61
C VAL A 198 -12.25 12.57 -8.70
N THR A 199 -13.56 12.77 -8.59
CA THR A 199 -14.52 12.28 -9.60
C THR A 199 -14.27 12.94 -10.96
N CYS A 200 -14.01 14.25 -10.99
CA CYS A 200 -13.60 14.95 -12.21
C CYS A 200 -12.29 14.40 -12.79
N ALA A 201 -11.28 14.14 -11.94
CA ALA A 201 -10.03 13.53 -12.36
C ALA A 201 -10.21 12.11 -12.92
N THR A 202 -11.13 11.32 -12.36
CA THR A 202 -11.49 9.99 -12.85
C THR A 202 -12.24 10.08 -14.19
N MET A 203 -13.19 10.99 -14.33
CA MET A 203 -13.87 11.24 -15.62
C MET A 203 -12.87 11.67 -16.70
N LEU A 204 -11.86 12.47 -16.35
CA LEU A 204 -10.80 12.84 -17.26
C LEU A 204 -9.99 11.62 -17.74
N VAL A 205 -9.75 10.62 -16.89
CA VAL A 205 -9.11 9.35 -17.30
C VAL A 205 -9.98 8.60 -18.30
N TYR A 206 -11.29 8.49 -18.06
CA TYR A 206 -12.20 7.83 -19.00
C TYR A 206 -12.26 8.55 -20.35
N VAL A 207 -12.40 9.88 -20.35
CA VAL A 207 -12.36 10.68 -21.58
C VAL A 207 -11.03 10.50 -22.30
N SER A 208 -9.90 10.53 -21.58
CA SER A 208 -8.57 10.31 -22.17
C SER A 208 -8.42 8.91 -22.77
N ALA A 209 -8.97 7.88 -22.11
CA ALA A 209 -8.98 6.51 -22.62
C ALA A 209 -9.81 6.39 -23.92
N VAL A 210 -10.96 7.08 -24.01
CA VAL A 210 -11.76 7.12 -25.23
C VAL A 210 -11.04 7.88 -26.35
N LEU A 211 -10.40 9.01 -26.03
CA LEU A 211 -9.61 9.78 -27.00
C LEU A 211 -8.39 9.02 -27.51
N ALA A 212 -7.87 8.05 -26.75
CA ALA A 212 -6.78 7.19 -27.19
C ALA A 212 -7.13 6.35 -28.43
N PHE A 213 -8.41 6.03 -28.65
CA PHE A 213 -8.86 5.32 -29.87
C PHE A 213 -8.73 6.16 -31.14
N ASN A 214 -8.72 7.49 -31.01
CA ASN A 214 -8.52 8.43 -32.13
C ASN A 214 -7.04 8.72 -32.39
N ALA A 215 -6.14 8.23 -31.55
CA ALA A 215 -4.71 8.35 -31.78
C ALA A 215 -4.30 7.50 -32.99
N SER A 216 -3.18 7.88 -33.63
CA SER A 216 -2.61 7.04 -34.69
C SER A 216 -2.30 5.64 -34.14
N PRO A 217 -2.31 4.58 -34.97
CA PRO A 217 -2.04 3.22 -34.52
C PRO A 217 -0.73 3.14 -33.73
N VAL A 218 0.34 3.76 -34.25
CA VAL A 218 1.65 3.83 -33.57
C VAL A 218 1.54 4.52 -32.21
N GLY A 219 0.80 5.62 -32.10
CA GLY A 219 0.60 6.34 -30.84
C GLY A 219 -0.17 5.53 -29.80
N SER A 220 -1.25 4.86 -30.22
CA SER A 220 -2.03 3.97 -29.34
C SER A 220 -1.16 2.82 -28.81
N PHE A 221 -0.40 2.15 -29.67
CA PHE A 221 0.51 1.08 -29.26
C PHE A 221 1.56 1.57 -28.24
N LEU A 222 2.17 2.73 -28.48
CA LEU A 222 3.14 3.32 -27.56
C LEU A 222 2.54 3.62 -26.18
N ILE A 223 1.31 4.16 -26.13
CA ILE A 223 0.60 4.41 -24.87
C ILE A 223 0.34 3.10 -24.14
N GLY A 224 -0.19 2.09 -24.82
CA GLY A 224 -0.46 0.77 -24.24
C GLY A 224 0.80 0.10 -23.69
N PHE A 225 1.89 0.11 -24.47
CA PHE A 225 3.18 -0.44 -24.07
C PHE A 225 3.75 0.30 -22.85
N LEU A 226 3.71 1.63 -22.84
CA LEU A 226 4.15 2.46 -21.72
C LEU A 226 3.43 2.13 -20.42
N LEU A 227 2.09 2.03 -20.48
CA LEU A 227 1.27 1.72 -19.32
C LEU A 227 1.57 0.32 -18.78
N LEU A 228 1.67 -0.68 -19.66
CA LEU A 228 1.99 -2.06 -19.27
C LEU A 228 3.41 -2.19 -18.70
N SER A 229 4.42 -1.61 -19.36
CA SER A 229 5.81 -1.67 -18.89
C SER A 229 5.95 -1.01 -17.52
N THR A 230 5.27 0.13 -17.33
CA THR A 230 5.27 0.82 -16.03
C THR A 230 4.55 0.00 -14.97
N ALA A 231 3.41 -0.64 -15.29
CA ALA A 231 2.71 -1.51 -14.37
C ALA A 231 3.57 -2.70 -13.90
N VAL A 232 4.27 -3.36 -14.83
CA VAL A 232 5.16 -4.49 -14.53
C VAL A 232 6.33 -4.04 -13.67
N LEU A 233 7.01 -2.94 -14.05
CA LEU A 233 8.11 -2.38 -13.27
C LEU A 233 7.67 -1.96 -11.87
N LEU A 234 6.50 -1.34 -11.74
CA LEU A 234 5.96 -0.90 -10.46
C LEU A 234 5.61 -2.10 -9.58
N THR A 235 5.00 -3.14 -10.15
CA THR A 235 4.71 -4.40 -9.45
C THR A 235 5.98 -5.06 -8.95
N LEU A 236 7.01 -5.16 -9.81
CA LEU A 236 8.29 -5.74 -9.46
C LEU A 236 8.95 -4.93 -8.33
N CYS A 237 9.00 -3.60 -8.45
CA CYS A 237 9.54 -2.73 -7.42
C CYS A 237 8.80 -2.88 -6.08
N ASN A 238 7.47 -2.94 -6.12
CA ASN A 238 6.66 -3.14 -4.92
C ASN A 238 6.95 -4.49 -4.28
N SER A 239 7.11 -5.55 -5.07
CA SER A 239 7.45 -6.88 -4.55
C SER A 239 8.85 -6.95 -3.93
N LEU A 240 9.80 -6.18 -4.48
CA LEU A 240 11.15 -6.03 -3.93
C LEU A 240 11.19 -5.11 -2.69
N THR A 241 10.15 -4.31 -2.49
CA THR A 241 10.04 -3.42 -1.34
C THR A 241 9.60 -4.23 -0.12
N GLY A 242 10.57 -4.82 0.59
CA GLY A 242 10.35 -5.61 1.80
C GLY A 242 10.12 -4.78 3.08
N CYS A 243 9.70 -3.52 2.95
CA CYS A 243 9.56 -2.59 4.06
C CYS A 243 8.30 -1.73 3.87
N LEU A 244 7.55 -1.48 4.95
CA LEU A 244 6.51 -0.45 4.97
C LEU A 244 7.10 0.81 5.61
N GLN A 245 7.02 1.94 4.91
CA GLN A 245 7.36 3.25 5.46
C GLN A 245 6.07 4.03 5.71
N MET A 246 5.82 4.45 6.95
CA MET A 246 4.62 5.21 7.28
C MET A 246 4.81 6.00 8.58
N CYS A 247 4.22 7.20 8.66
CA CYS A 247 4.34 8.10 9.83
C CYS A 247 5.79 8.37 10.25
N ASP A 248 6.70 8.54 9.28
CA ASP A 248 8.16 8.60 9.47
C ASP A 248 8.79 7.37 10.15
N ARG A 249 8.09 6.23 10.24
CA ARG A 249 8.61 4.97 10.76
C ARG A 249 8.79 3.96 9.63
N VAL A 250 9.65 2.97 9.86
CA VAL A 250 9.85 1.88 8.91
C VAL A 250 9.60 0.56 9.60
N ILE A 251 8.67 -0.23 9.08
CA ILE A 251 8.43 -1.60 9.51
C ILE A 251 9.20 -2.53 8.58
N ARG A 252 10.04 -3.41 9.16
CA ARG A 252 10.76 -4.44 8.41
C ARG A 252 10.62 -5.79 9.08
N ARG A 253 10.54 -6.83 8.28
CA ARG A 253 10.62 -8.20 8.78
C ARG A 253 12.04 -8.48 9.30
N VAL A 254 12.14 -9.12 10.46
CA VAL A 254 13.39 -9.50 11.10
C VAL A 254 13.41 -11.02 11.30
N GLY A 255 14.39 -11.70 10.71
CA GLY A 255 14.56 -13.14 10.82
C GLY A 255 13.69 -13.99 9.87
N ALA A 256 13.92 -15.29 9.93
CA ALA A 256 13.14 -16.29 9.20
C ALA A 256 11.78 -16.53 9.88
N PRO A 257 10.72 -16.90 9.14
CA PRO A 257 9.44 -17.25 9.74
C PRO A 257 9.62 -18.57 10.48
N LYS A 258 9.10 -18.67 11.70
CA LYS A 258 9.18 -19.91 12.47
C LYS A 258 7.89 -20.71 12.31
N ASN A 259 7.98 -21.93 11.81
CA ASN A 259 6.82 -22.82 11.64
C ASN A 259 6.38 -23.40 12.99
N TYR A 260 5.06 -23.53 13.19
CA TYR A 260 4.47 -24.25 14.31
C TYR A 260 3.38 -25.19 13.81
N GLU A 261 3.43 -26.44 14.27
CA GLU A 261 2.39 -27.44 13.94
C GLU A 261 1.02 -27.11 14.54
N ARG A 262 1.02 -26.47 15.72
CA ARG A 262 -0.19 -26.11 16.46
C ARG A 262 -0.07 -24.75 17.09
N ARG A 263 -1.18 -24.00 17.07
CA ARG A 263 -1.30 -22.69 17.72
C ARG A 263 -0.98 -22.75 19.22
N LEU A 264 -1.28 -23.88 19.87
CA LEU A 264 -0.99 -24.09 21.29
C LEU A 264 0.51 -24.13 21.59
N VAL A 265 1.33 -24.74 20.72
CA VAL A 265 2.79 -24.80 20.88
C VAL A 265 3.38 -23.39 20.79
N LEU A 266 2.93 -22.60 19.81
CA LEU A 266 3.28 -21.20 19.69
C LEU A 266 2.92 -20.40 20.95
N ALA A 267 1.72 -20.61 21.48
CA ALA A 267 1.26 -19.89 22.66
C ALA A 267 2.12 -20.22 23.89
N GLN A 268 2.43 -21.50 24.10
CA GLN A 268 3.28 -21.95 25.18
C GLN A 268 4.68 -21.35 25.09
N GLU A 269 5.27 -21.30 23.89
CA GLU A 269 6.58 -20.68 23.68
C GLU A 269 6.56 -19.19 24.00
N LEU A 270 5.55 -18.46 23.51
CA LEU A 270 5.40 -17.03 23.80
C LEU A 270 5.20 -16.76 25.30
N ILE A 271 4.42 -17.59 25.99
CA ILE A 271 4.23 -17.49 27.45
C ILE A 271 5.55 -17.77 28.19
N ALA A 272 6.31 -18.77 27.74
CA ALA A 272 7.62 -19.10 28.33
C ALA A 272 8.64 -17.97 28.19
N GLU A 273 8.67 -17.28 27.04
CA GLU A 273 9.57 -16.15 26.80
C GLU A 273 9.28 -14.92 27.67
N ILE A 274 8.01 -14.66 27.99
CA ILE A 274 7.59 -13.41 28.65
C ILE A 274 7.33 -13.61 30.16
N GLY A 275 7.07 -14.86 30.57
CA GLY A 275 6.83 -15.26 31.95
C GLY A 275 5.34 -15.50 32.24
N PRO A 276 5.00 -16.54 33.05
CA PRO A 276 3.63 -17.01 33.27
C PRO A 276 2.69 -15.98 33.92
N GLY A 277 3.21 -14.96 34.60
CA GLY A 277 2.42 -13.95 35.32
C GLY A 277 1.77 -12.86 34.46
N ARG A 278 2.15 -12.70 33.17
CA ARG A 278 1.68 -11.58 32.32
C ARG A 278 0.72 -11.96 31.18
N LEU A 279 0.63 -13.25 30.81
CA LEU A 279 -0.06 -13.67 29.57
C LEU A 279 -1.09 -14.80 29.71
N GLY A 280 -1.05 -15.57 30.79
CA GLY A 280 -1.64 -16.92 30.84
C GLY A 280 -3.16 -17.06 30.67
N TYR A 281 -3.94 -15.97 30.68
CA TYR A 281 -5.40 -16.08 30.77
C TYR A 281 -6.18 -15.14 29.82
N ARG A 282 -5.51 -14.26 29.08
CA ARG A 282 -6.18 -13.14 28.39
C ARG A 282 -6.35 -13.30 26.88
N TYR A 283 -5.58 -14.15 26.23
CA TYR A 283 -5.56 -14.21 24.76
C TYR A 283 -6.46 -15.29 24.12
N GLY A 284 -7.17 -16.11 24.91
CA GLY A 284 -8.05 -17.16 24.36
C GLY A 284 -7.34 -18.16 23.44
N ILE A 285 -6.00 -18.27 23.51
CA ILE A 285 -5.21 -19.15 22.63
C ILE A 285 -5.29 -20.63 23.08
N GLY A 286 -5.88 -20.91 24.23
CA GLY A 286 -6.15 -22.25 24.71
C GLY A 286 -7.65 -22.57 24.68
N ALA A 287 -8.18 -22.96 23.52
CA ALA A 287 -9.32 -23.89 23.35
C ALA A 287 -9.88 -23.79 21.92
N SER A 288 -9.30 -24.56 21.01
CA SER A 288 -9.94 -25.19 19.84
C SER A 288 -8.89 -26.02 19.11
#